data_AF-A0A8T7IDK0-F1
#
_entry.id   AF-A0A8T7IDK0-F1
#
_cell.length_a   1.000
_cell.length_b   1.000
_cell.length_c   1.000
_cell.angle_alpha   90.00
_cell.angle_beta   90.00
_cell.angle_gamma   90.00
#
_symmetry.space_group_name_H-M   'P 1'
#
loop_
_entity.id
_entity.type
_entity.pdbx_description
1 polymer ?
#
loop_
_entity_poly.entity_id
_entity_poly.type
_entity_poly.pdbx_seq_one_letter_code
_entity_poly.pdbx_strand_id
1 'polypeptide(L)'
;MKYHEMTKNQIFREFSCGLSVEETAKICCKNIGTVRGWDKGNSIPNECRKLMKIHAHLKLSEFEEWEGFIVRGRRLELPTGDFVTPQQVITGIALLQIQSDLEIKSSRKLLKLARTIARLM
;
A
#
# COMPACT_ATOMS: atom_id res chain seq x y z
N MET A 1 34.41 -13.15 -17.26
CA MET A 1 33.15 -12.37 -17.16
C MET A 1 33.37 -11.29 -16.11
N LYS A 2 33.27 -10.00 -16.46
CA LYS A 2 33.36 -8.93 -15.46
C LYS A 2 32.06 -8.93 -14.67
N TYR A 3 32.08 -9.48 -13.45
CA TYR A 3 31.00 -9.24 -12.50
C TYR A 3 31.04 -7.75 -12.19
N HIS A 4 30.10 -6.99 -12.73
CA HIS A 4 29.91 -5.61 -12.28
C HIS A 4 29.36 -5.72 -10.87
N GLU A 5 30.17 -5.43 -9.87
CA GLU A 5 29.69 -5.35 -8.49
C GLU A 5 28.63 -4.25 -8.44
N MET A 6 27.37 -4.65 -8.39
CA MET A 6 26.26 -3.72 -8.26
C MET A 6 26.41 -3.00 -6.92
N THR A 7 26.39 -1.67 -6.96
CA THR A 7 26.48 -0.90 -5.72
C THR A 7 25.20 -1.03 -4.92
N LYS A 8 25.28 -0.83 -3.60
CA LYS A 8 24.10 -0.81 -2.71
C LYS A 8 23.00 0.13 -3.19
N ASN A 9 23.37 1.25 -3.83
CA ASN A 9 22.43 2.23 -4.37
C ASN A 9 21.76 1.75 -5.64
N GLN A 10 22.50 1.11 -6.54
CA GLN A 10 21.91 0.50 -7.73
C GLN A 10 20.92 -0.60 -7.35
N ILE A 11 21.29 -1.44 -6.37
CA ILE A 11 20.40 -2.48 -5.83
C ILE A 11 19.14 -1.86 -5.21
N PHE A 12 19.29 -0.79 -4.44
CA PHE A 12 18.17 -0.08 -3.84
C PHE A 12 17.23 0.50 -4.90
N ARG A 13 17.74 1.18 -5.93
CA ARG A 13 16.92 1.78 -6.97
C ARG A 13 16.19 0.73 -7.82
N GLU A 14 16.94 -0.25 -8.34
CA GLU A 14 16.40 -1.22 -9.31
C GLU A 14 15.60 -2.33 -8.64
N PHE A 15 16.07 -2.90 -7.53
CA PHE A 15 15.42 -4.06 -6.91
C PHE A 15 14.52 -3.69 -5.74
N SER A 16 14.91 -2.71 -4.91
CA SER A 16 14.04 -2.30 -3.80
C SER A 16 12.92 -1.38 -4.28
N CYS A 17 13.25 -0.38 -5.11
CA CYS A 17 12.29 0.61 -5.57
C CYS A 17 11.70 0.32 -6.97
N GLY A 18 12.31 -0.56 -7.78
CA GLY A 18 11.81 -0.87 -9.11
C GLY A 18 11.87 0.30 -10.10
N LEU A 19 12.70 1.32 -9.84
CA LEU A 19 12.76 2.54 -10.64
C LEU A 19 13.89 2.50 -11.65
N SER A 20 13.66 3.00 -12.86
CA SER A 20 14.72 3.34 -13.82
C SER A 20 15.51 4.58 -13.40
N VAL A 21 16.64 4.84 -14.08
CA VAL A 21 17.45 6.03 -13.85
C VAL A 21 16.66 7.29 -14.22
N GLU A 22 15.91 7.23 -15.32
CA GLU A 22 15.09 8.33 -15.83
C GLU A 22 13.91 8.65 -14.90
N GLU A 23 13.20 7.63 -14.42
CA GLU A 23 12.11 7.82 -13.46
C GLU A 23 12.63 8.40 -12.15
N THR A 24 13.75 7.88 -11.65
CA THR A 24 14.39 8.38 -10.43
C THR A 24 14.80 9.84 -10.58
N ALA A 25 15.36 10.22 -11.73
CA ALA A 25 15.72 11.60 -12.03
C ALA A 25 14.50 12.53 -12.00
N LYS A 26 13.39 12.10 -12.61
CA LYS A 26 12.12 12.84 -12.63
C LYS A 26 11.53 13.01 -11.23
N ILE A 27 11.46 11.93 -10.44
CA ILE A 27 10.88 11.93 -9.08
C ILE A 27 11.70 12.78 -8.12
N CYS A 28 13.02 12.69 -8.19
CA CYS A 28 13.91 13.43 -7.30
C CYS A 28 14.24 14.85 -7.79
N CYS A 29 13.67 15.27 -8.93
CA CYS A 29 13.98 16.53 -9.60
C CYS A 29 15.51 16.75 -9.77
N LYS A 30 16.23 15.71 -10.22
CA LYS A 30 17.68 15.73 -10.46
C LYS A 30 18.01 15.35 -11.90
N ASN A 31 19.25 15.62 -12.31
CA ASN A 31 19.75 15.19 -13.60
C ASN A 31 20.06 13.69 -13.61
N ILE A 32 19.91 13.06 -14.78
CA ILE A 32 20.25 11.65 -15.02
C ILE A 32 21.71 11.36 -14.59
N GLY A 33 22.63 12.29 -14.85
CA GLY A 33 24.03 12.16 -14.43
C GLY A 33 24.22 12.07 -12.92
N THR A 34 23.40 12.79 -12.14
CA THR A 34 23.41 12.73 -10.67
C THR A 34 22.95 11.37 -10.18
N VAL A 35 21.89 10.81 -10.78
CA VAL A 35 21.38 9.47 -10.45
C VAL A 35 22.41 8.38 -10.81
N ARG A 36 23.04 8.47 -11.98
CA ARG A 36 24.15 7.58 -12.36
C ARG A 36 25.34 7.69 -11.40
N GLY A 37 25.58 8.89 -10.83
CA GLY A 37 26.58 9.09 -9.78
C GLY A 37 26.22 8.34 -8.50
N TRP A 38 24.94 8.34 -8.10
CA TRP A 38 24.47 7.56 -6.95
C TRP A 38 24.63 6.05 -7.17
N ASP A 39 24.29 5.55 -8.35
CA ASP A 39 24.49 4.14 -8.72
C ASP A 39 25.97 3.72 -8.78
N LYS A 40 26.89 4.69 -8.92
CA LYS A 40 28.34 4.45 -8.82
C LYS A 40 28.87 4.48 -7.37
N GLY A 41 28.01 4.75 -6.39
CA GLY A 41 28.34 4.72 -4.96
C GLY A 41 28.26 6.07 -4.23
N ASN A 42 27.95 7.17 -4.92
CA ASN A 42 27.76 8.46 -4.25
C ASN A 42 26.54 8.41 -3.33
N SER A 43 26.55 9.18 -2.23
CA SER A 43 25.43 9.23 -1.29
C SER A 43 24.16 9.77 -1.97
N ILE A 44 23.04 9.07 -1.74
CA ILE A 44 21.71 9.55 -2.12
C ILE A 44 21.21 10.45 -0.98
N PRO A 45 20.81 11.71 -1.26
CA PRO A 45 20.17 12.58 -0.27
C PRO A 45 18.95 11.91 0.38
N ASN A 46 18.73 12.16 1.67
CA ASN A 46 17.66 11.50 2.44
C ASN A 46 16.27 11.78 1.86
N GLU A 47 16.05 12.99 1.34
CA GLU A 47 14.81 13.42 0.69
C GLU A 47 14.55 12.59 -0.57
N CYS A 48 15.59 12.39 -1.40
CA CYS A 48 15.51 11.59 -2.62
C CYS A 48 15.23 10.11 -2.29
N ARG A 49 15.89 9.57 -1.25
CA ARG A 49 15.65 8.19 -0.78
C ARG A 49 14.22 8.00 -0.28
N LYS A 50 13.62 8.99 0.38
CA LYS A 50 12.21 8.95 0.81
C LYS A 50 11.26 8.96 -0.39
N LEU A 51 11.47 9.89 -1.34
CA LEU A 51 10.64 10.01 -2.54
C LEU A 51 10.65 8.72 -3.38
N MET A 52 11.82 8.09 -3.57
CA MET A 52 11.91 6.81 -4.28
C MET A 52 11.09 5.70 -3.60
N LYS A 53 11.07 5.64 -2.26
CA LYS A 53 10.26 4.65 -1.52
C LYS A 53 8.76 4.91 -1.65
N ILE A 54 8.34 6.16 -1.57
CA ILE A 54 6.93 6.55 -1.72
C ILE A 54 6.45 6.18 -3.14
N HIS A 55 7.23 6.55 -4.16
CA HIS A 55 6.87 6.27 -5.55
C HIS A 55 6.89 4.77 -5.88
N ALA A 56 7.73 3.99 -5.23
CA ALA A 56 7.76 2.54 -5.37
C ALA A 56 6.55 1.83 -4.72
N HIS A 57 5.55 2.58 -4.22
CA HIS A 57 4.39 2.06 -3.48
C HIS A 57 4.77 1.23 -2.24
N LEU A 58 5.98 1.42 -1.73
CA LEU A 58 6.46 0.79 -0.50
C LEU A 58 5.86 1.43 0.76
N LYS A 59 5.14 2.53 0.61
CA LYS A 59 4.35 3.22 1.64
C LYS A 59 3.05 3.73 1.02
N LEU A 60 1.91 3.47 1.67
CA LEU A 60 0.59 3.97 1.22
C LEU A 60 0.36 5.43 1.56
N SER A 61 0.93 5.90 2.66
CA SER A 61 0.79 7.28 3.12
C SER A 61 1.98 7.68 4.00
N GLU A 62 2.06 8.97 4.32
CA GLU A 62 3.04 9.55 5.24
C GLU A 62 2.56 9.58 6.70
N PHE A 63 1.27 9.39 6.94
CA PHE A 63 0.68 9.36 8.29
C PHE A 63 0.99 8.05 9.04
N GLU A 64 1.08 8.12 10.37
CA GLU A 64 1.45 7.01 11.26
C GLU A 64 0.47 5.83 11.18
N GLU A 65 -0.80 6.08 10.91
CA GLU A 65 -1.84 5.04 10.78
C GLU A 65 -1.59 4.08 9.62
N TRP A 66 -0.78 4.49 8.65
CA TRP A 66 -0.39 3.68 7.49
C TRP A 66 0.99 3.05 7.65
N GLU A 67 1.64 3.20 8.81
CA GLU A 67 2.92 2.57 9.08
C GLU A 67 2.80 1.03 9.06
N GLY A 68 3.73 0.38 8.38
CA GLY A 68 3.74 -1.08 8.21
C GLY A 68 2.85 -1.62 7.09
N PHE A 69 2.01 -0.79 6.46
CA PHE A 69 1.24 -1.20 5.29
C PHE A 69 2.05 -1.03 4.00
N ILE A 70 2.10 -2.08 3.17
CA ILE A 70 2.90 -2.11 1.94
C ILE A 70 2.06 -2.66 0.79
N VAL A 71 2.11 -2.05 -0.40
CA VAL A 71 1.51 -2.65 -1.59
C VAL A 71 2.51 -3.59 -2.25
N ARG A 72 2.23 -4.90 -2.29
CA ARG A 72 3.04 -5.88 -3.02
C ARG A 72 2.24 -6.51 -4.16
N GLY A 73 2.56 -6.10 -5.39
CA GLY A 73 1.88 -6.58 -6.58
C GLY A 73 0.39 -6.24 -6.57
N ARG A 74 -0.48 -7.25 -6.48
CA ARG A 74 -1.95 -7.09 -6.46
C ARG A 74 -2.58 -7.18 -5.05
N ARG A 75 -1.76 -7.20 -4.00
CA ARG A 75 -2.21 -7.37 -2.61
C ARG A 75 -1.65 -6.27 -1.71
N LEU A 76 -2.38 -6.00 -0.64
CA LEU A 76 -1.97 -5.12 0.44
C LEU A 76 -1.39 -6.00 1.56
N GLU A 77 -0.12 -5.79 1.89
CA GLU A 77 0.54 -6.37 3.06
C GLU A 77 0.18 -5.51 4.28
N LEU A 78 -0.35 -6.15 5.33
CA LEU A 78 -0.69 -5.54 6.61
C LEU A 78 0.56 -5.47 7.50
N PRO A 79 0.56 -4.65 8.57
CA PRO A 79 1.65 -4.63 9.56
C PRO A 79 1.87 -5.98 10.26
N THR A 80 0.88 -6.88 10.23
CA THR A 80 0.98 -8.26 10.73
C THR A 80 1.79 -9.18 9.80
N GLY A 81 2.08 -8.75 8.57
CA GLY A 81 2.69 -9.56 7.52
C GLY A 81 1.69 -10.33 6.65
N ASP A 82 0.40 -10.23 6.95
CA ASP A 82 -0.65 -10.87 6.14
C ASP A 82 -0.92 -10.11 4.85
N PHE A 83 -1.37 -10.82 3.82
CA PHE A 83 -1.73 -10.23 2.54
C PHE A 83 -3.24 -10.24 2.33
N VAL A 84 -3.83 -9.07 2.11
CA VAL A 84 -5.24 -8.93 1.78
C VAL A 84 -5.45 -8.50 0.33
N THR A 85 -6.44 -9.11 -0.30
CA THR A 85 -6.91 -8.71 -1.63
C THR A 85 -7.83 -7.49 -1.52
N PRO A 86 -7.98 -6.70 -2.61
CA PRO A 86 -8.94 -5.59 -2.63
C PRO A 86 -10.36 -6.00 -2.23
N GLN A 87 -10.81 -7.20 -2.64
CA GLN A 87 -12.13 -7.71 -2.28
C GLN A 87 -12.27 -7.97 -0.76
N GLN A 88 -11.23 -8.48 -0.11
CA GLN A 88 -11.25 -8.68 1.34
C GLN A 88 -11.31 -7.36 2.11
N VAL A 89 -10.66 -6.30 1.60
CA VAL A 89 -10.75 -4.94 2.17
C VAL A 89 -12.20 -4.44 2.08
N ILE A 90 -12.82 -4.55 0.89
CA ILE A 90 -14.22 -4.16 0.68
C ILE A 90 -15.17 -4.95 1.60
N THR A 91 -14.98 -6.27 1.70
CA THR A 91 -15.77 -7.11 2.60
C THR A 91 -15.63 -6.69 4.05
N GLY A 92 -14.41 -6.37 4.51
CA GLY A 92 -14.17 -5.86 5.86
C GLY A 92 -14.95 -4.56 6.13
N ILE A 93 -14.92 -3.62 5.19
CA ILE A 93 -15.69 -2.37 5.28
C ILE A 93 -17.19 -2.66 5.33
N ALA A 94 -17.69 -3.53 4.45
CA ALA A 94 -19.10 -3.91 4.42
C ALA A 94 -19.55 -4.54 5.74
N LEU A 95 -18.75 -5.42 6.34
CA LEU A 95 -19.06 -6.03 7.63
C LEU A 95 -19.08 -5.00 8.77
N LEU A 96 -18.15 -4.05 8.78
CA LEU A 96 -18.15 -2.94 9.75
C LEU A 96 -19.39 -2.05 9.59
N GLN A 97 -19.84 -1.85 8.35
CA GLN A 97 -21.06 -1.09 8.06
C GLN A 97 -22.34 -1.84 8.45
N ILE A 98 -22.39 -3.16 8.24
CA ILE A 98 -23.53 -4.02 8.62
C ILE A 98 -23.75 -4.06 10.15
N GLN A 99 -22.69 -3.83 10.93
CA GLN A 99 -22.79 -3.67 12.39
C GLN A 99 -23.38 -2.32 12.85
N SER A 100 -23.88 -1.50 11.93
CA SER A 100 -24.71 -0.34 12.26
C SER A 100 -25.86 -0.75 13.19
N ASP A 101 -25.89 -0.21 14.41
CA ASP A 101 -26.98 -0.37 15.37
C ASP A 101 -28.37 -0.15 14.74
N LEU A 102 -28.41 0.71 13.71
CA LEU A 102 -29.61 1.01 12.94
C LEU A 102 -30.10 -0.21 12.15
N GLU A 103 -29.19 -0.96 11.53
CA GLU A 103 -29.52 -2.19 10.78
C GLU A 103 -29.98 -3.30 11.72
N ILE A 104 -29.34 -3.45 12.90
CA ILE A 104 -29.77 -4.41 13.92
C ILE A 104 -31.18 -4.07 14.42
N LYS A 105 -31.44 -2.78 14.72
CA LYS A 105 -32.77 -2.30 15.17
C LYS A 105 -33.83 -2.49 14.08
N SER A 106 -33.49 -2.20 12.83
CA SER A 106 -34.40 -2.34 11.69
C SER A 106 -34.71 -3.80 11.39
N SER A 107 -33.69 -4.67 11.37
CA SER A 107 -33.84 -6.12 11.20
C SER A 107 -34.68 -6.75 12.31
N ARG A 108 -34.49 -6.32 13.57
CA ARG A 108 -35.33 -6.76 14.70
C ARG A 108 -36.80 -6.38 14.50
N LYS A 109 -37.09 -5.15 14.05
CA LYS A 109 -38.47 -4.70 13.77
C LYS A 109 -39.09 -5.49 12.61
N LEU A 110 -38.35 -5.68 11.51
CA LEU A 110 -38.81 -6.45 10.35
C LEU A 110 -39.12 -7.89 10.72
N LEU A 111 -38.24 -8.57 11.46
CA LEU A 111 -38.48 -9.92 11.95
C LEU A 111 -39.68 -10.01 12.88
N LYS A 112 -39.89 -9.01 13.76
CA LYS A 112 -41.06 -8.97 14.64
C LYS A 112 -42.34 -8.84 13.83
N LEU A 113 -42.38 -7.93 12.87
CA LEU A 113 -43.53 -7.73 11.98
C LEU A 113 -43.82 -8.99 11.16
N ALA A 114 -42.80 -9.58 10.53
CA ALA A 114 -42.95 -10.81 9.75
C ALA A 114 -43.52 -11.97 10.57
N ARG A 115 -43.06 -12.16 11.82
CA ARG A 115 -43.60 -13.19 12.73
C ARG A 115 -45.05 -12.93 13.13
N THR A 116 -45.44 -11.67 13.33
CA THR A 116 -46.83 -11.33 13.64
C THR A 116 -47.72 -11.59 12.43
N ILE A 117 -47.30 -11.18 11.23
CA ILE A 117 -48.02 -11.45 9.98
C ILE A 117 -48.19 -12.96 9.78
N ALA A 118 -47.11 -13.74 9.95
CA ALA A 118 -47.17 -15.19 9.83
C ALA A 118 -48.01 -15.91 10.90
N ARG A 119 -48.42 -15.22 11.98
CA ARG A 119 -49.39 -15.74 12.96
C ARG A 119 -50.83 -15.33 12.67
N LEU A 120 -51.01 -14.28 11.87
CA LEU A 120 -52.31 -13.77 11.45
C LEU A 120 -52.80 -14.44 10.15
N MET A 121 -51.86 -14.95 9.36
CA MET A 121 -52.09 -15.89 8.25
C MET A 121 -52.13 -17.32 8.78
#